data_AF-A0A8J6F226-F1
#
_entry.id   AF-A0A8J6F226-F1
#
_cell.length_a   1.000
_cell.length_b   1.000
_cell.length_c   1.000
_cell.angle_alpha   90.00
_cell.angle_beta   90.00
_cell.angle_gamma   90.00
#
_symmetry.space_group_name_H-M   'P 1'
#
loop_
_entity.id
_entity.type
_entity.pdbx_description
1 polymer ?
#
loop_
_entity_poly.entity_id
_entity_poly.type
_entity_poly.pdbx_seq_one_letter_code
_entity_poly.pdbx_strand_id
1 'polypeptide(L)'
;MSTLCVSTLRAMVKALGEGPGFDRVMSKVQLVSASPGKIVCELKVDEEHTNQGGTMHGGFTATLVDTVSTVALMYTERGVPGVSVDMNIT
;
A
#
# COMPACT_ATOMS: atom_id res chain seq x y z
N MET A 1 18.04 -6.15 -16.67
CA MET A 1 16.87 -5.33 -16.32
C MET A 1 17.06 -4.86 -14.90
N SER A 2 16.99 -3.56 -14.63
CA SER A 2 17.27 -2.99 -13.30
C SER A 2 16.14 -3.31 -12.34
N THR A 3 16.41 -4.07 -11.28
CA THR A 3 15.53 -4.19 -10.11
C THR A 3 15.25 -2.78 -9.57
N LEU A 4 13.98 -2.45 -9.32
CA LEU A 4 13.64 -1.22 -8.60
C LEU A 4 14.45 -1.15 -7.30
N CYS A 5 15.08 -0.02 -7.03
CA CYS A 5 15.75 0.16 -5.74
C CYS A 5 14.71 0.48 -4.66
N VAL A 6 14.99 0.11 -3.42
CA VAL A 6 14.09 0.34 -2.27
C VAL A 6 13.74 1.82 -2.11
N SER A 7 14.64 2.73 -2.48
CA SER A 7 14.37 4.17 -2.48
C SER A 7 13.31 4.57 -3.50
N THR A 8 13.28 3.98 -4.69
CA THR A 8 12.20 4.22 -5.67
C THR A 8 10.86 3.70 -5.14
N LEU A 9 10.83 2.50 -4.55
CA LEU A 9 9.60 2.00 -3.92
C LEU A 9 9.10 2.93 -2.81
N ARG A 10 10.00 3.45 -1.97
CA ARG A 10 9.65 4.41 -0.91
C ARG A 10 9.01 5.67 -1.50
N ALA A 11 9.57 6.19 -2.60
CA ALA A 11 8.99 7.34 -3.29
C ALA A 11 7.61 7.01 -3.89
N MET A 12 7.42 5.81 -4.44
CA MET A 12 6.12 5.35 -4.95
C MET A 12 5.07 5.27 -3.84
N VAL A 13 5.39 4.65 -2.70
CA VAL A 13 4.49 4.57 -1.54
C VAL A 13 4.10 5.97 -1.04
N LYS A 14 5.05 6.90 -1.00
CA LYS A 14 4.78 8.30 -0.64
C LYS A 14 3.84 8.98 -1.64
N ALA A 15 4.09 8.81 -2.94
CA ALA A 15 3.32 9.44 -4.01
C ALA A 15 1.85 9.00 -4.05
N LEU A 16 1.54 7.75 -3.67
CA LEU A 16 0.16 7.26 -3.56
C LEU A 16 -0.69 8.14 -2.63
N GLY A 17 -0.11 8.56 -1.51
CA GLY A 17 -0.77 9.39 -0.51
C GLY A 17 -0.86 10.88 -0.84
N GLU A 18 -0.14 11.36 -1.85
CA GLU A 18 -0.07 12.77 -2.23
C GLU A 18 -1.08 13.13 -3.33
N GLY A 19 -1.64 12.13 -4.01
CA GLY A 19 -2.60 12.32 -5.10
C GLY A 19 -3.99 12.80 -4.62
N PRO A 20 -4.78 13.44 -5.49
CA PRO A 20 -6.15 13.85 -5.17
C PRO A 20 -7.16 12.69 -5.20
N GLY A 21 -6.72 11.47 -5.52
CA GLY A 21 -7.57 10.28 -5.64
C GLY A 21 -7.99 9.70 -4.30
N PHE A 22 -8.56 8.49 -4.34
CA PHE A 22 -8.89 7.72 -3.14
C PHE A 22 -7.64 7.34 -2.34
N ASP A 23 -6.52 7.08 -3.03
CA ASP A 23 -5.24 6.66 -2.44
C ASP A 23 -4.66 7.66 -1.42
N ARG A 24 -5.17 8.90 -1.36
CA ARG A 24 -4.81 9.87 -0.33
C ARG A 24 -4.99 9.34 1.10
N VAL A 25 -5.90 8.38 1.30
CA VAL A 25 -6.09 7.70 2.60
C VAL A 25 -4.85 6.95 3.05
N MET A 26 -3.92 6.66 2.14
CA MET A 26 -2.66 5.97 2.39
C MET A 26 -1.51 6.91 2.80
N SER A 27 -1.77 8.21 2.97
CA SER A 27 -0.74 9.25 3.22
C SER A 27 0.17 9.02 4.42
N LYS A 28 -0.27 8.23 5.41
CA LYS A 28 0.51 7.91 6.61
C LYS A 28 1.19 6.53 6.55
N VAL A 29 1.03 5.79 5.47
CA VAL A 29 1.66 4.47 5.28
C VAL A 29 3.12 4.65 4.86
N GLN A 30 4.03 3.95 5.54
CA GLN A 30 5.46 4.06 5.31
C GLN A 30 6.09 2.71 4.97
N LEU A 31 6.96 2.68 3.97
CA LEU A 31 7.72 1.47 3.63
C LEU A 31 8.84 1.22 4.65
N VAL A 32 8.85 0.05 5.27
CA VAL A 32 9.88 -0.39 6.22
C VAL A 32 11.00 -1.15 5.49
N SER A 33 10.62 -2.17 4.73
CA SER A 33 11.56 -3.01 3.98
C SER A 33 10.92 -3.55 2.71
N ALA A 34 11.76 -3.93 1.75
CA ALA A 34 11.31 -4.51 0.50
C ALA A 34 12.35 -5.52 -0.03
N SER A 35 11.84 -6.61 -0.59
CA SER A 35 12.54 -7.57 -1.44
C SER A 35 11.64 -7.90 -2.63
N PRO A 36 12.15 -8.39 -3.76
CA PRO A 36 11.29 -8.70 -4.90
C PRO A 36 10.08 -9.57 -4.52
N GLY A 37 8.87 -9.11 -4.85
CA GLY A 37 7.60 -9.77 -4.54
C GLY A 37 7.12 -9.66 -3.08
N LYS A 38 7.84 -8.95 -2.20
CA LYS A 38 7.46 -8.77 -0.80
C LYS A 38 7.87 -7.41 -0.26
N ILE A 39 6.90 -6.66 0.26
CA ILE A 39 7.16 -5.41 0.98
C ILE A 39 6.57 -5.46 2.38
N VAL A 40 7.15 -4.68 3.28
CA VAL A 40 6.63 -4.46 4.63
C VAL A 40 6.41 -2.97 4.78
N CYS A 41 5.19 -2.60 5.13
CA CYS A 41 4.81 -1.22 5.45
C CYS A 41 4.37 -1.12 6.91
N GLU A 42 4.46 0.07 7.47
CA GLU A 42 3.95 0.42 8.80
C GLU A 42 3.04 1.63 8.72
N LEU A 43 2.14 1.71 9.69
CA LEU A 43 1.22 2.81 9.88
C LEU A 43 0.85 2.90 11.36
N LYS A 44 0.85 4.13 11.90
CA LYS A 44 0.18 4.40 13.17
C LYS A 44 -1.30 4.65 12.90
N VAL A 45 -2.17 3.88 13.56
CA VAL A 45 -3.62 4.10 13.48
C VAL A 45 -3.96 5.40 14.20
N ASP A 46 -4.67 6.27 13.50
CA ASP A 46 -5.14 7.59 13.93
C ASP A 46 -6.63 7.68 13.57
N GLU A 47 -7.33 8.69 14.10
CA GLU A 47 -8.80 8.83 14.00
C GLU A 47 -9.35 8.67 12.57
N GLU A 48 -8.66 9.23 11.56
CA GLU A 48 -9.06 9.14 10.14
C GLU A 48 -9.06 7.71 9.57
N HIS A 49 -8.36 6.77 10.22
CA HIS A 49 -8.30 5.36 9.82
C HIS A 49 -9.32 4.50 10.57
N THR A 50 -10.09 5.08 11.50
CA THR A 50 -10.97 4.33 12.39
C THR A 50 -12.42 4.25 11.90
N ASN A 51 -13.13 3.21 12.33
CA ASN A 51 -14.58 3.11 12.21
C ASN A 51 -15.28 3.78 13.41
N GLN A 52 -16.62 3.77 13.40
CA GLN A 52 -17.43 4.34 14.49
C GLN A 52 -17.14 3.71 15.87
N GLY A 53 -16.60 2.49 15.92
CA GLY A 53 -16.18 1.82 17.14
C GLY A 53 -14.76 2.17 17.60
N GLY A 54 -14.06 3.10 16.95
CA GLY A 54 -12.71 3.53 17.30
C GLY A 54 -11.61 2.51 16.99
N THR A 55 -11.92 1.48 16.20
CA THR A 55 -10.95 0.48 15.73
C THR A 55 -10.64 0.71 14.25
N MET A 56 -9.65 0.03 13.69
CA MET A 56 -9.30 0.16 12.27
C MET A 56 -10.53 -0.10 11.38
N HIS A 57 -10.82 0.82 10.45
CA HIS A 57 -11.95 0.70 9.55
C HIS A 57 -11.73 -0.45 8.57
N GLY A 58 -12.68 -1.39 8.47
CA GLY A 58 -12.52 -2.56 7.58
C GLY A 58 -12.32 -2.19 6.11
N GLY A 59 -12.98 -1.13 5.64
CA GLY A 59 -12.72 -0.59 4.30
C GLY A 59 -11.31 -0.03 4.13
N PHE A 60 -10.71 0.53 5.18
CA PHE A 60 -9.31 0.99 5.12
C PHE A 60 -8.34 -0.19 5.16
N THR A 61 -8.65 -1.24 5.94
CA THR A 61 -7.92 -2.51 5.89
C THR A 61 -7.94 -3.13 4.49
N ALA A 62 -9.08 -3.12 3.81
CA ALA A 62 -9.18 -3.59 2.42
C ALA A 62 -8.32 -2.75 1.47
N THR A 63 -8.31 -1.42 1.62
CA THR A 63 -7.42 -0.54 0.84
C THR A 63 -5.94 -0.84 1.10
N LEU A 64 -5.55 -1.08 2.36
CA LEU A 64 -4.18 -1.49 2.69
C LEU A 64 -3.80 -2.78 1.96
N VAL A 65 -4.67 -3.79 1.97
CA VAL A 65 -4.42 -5.06 1.26
C VAL A 65 -4.27 -4.82 -0.24
N ASP A 66 -5.19 -4.08 -0.87
CA ASP A 66 -5.18 -3.79 -2.31
C ASP A 66 -3.90 -3.05 -2.74
N THR A 67 -3.62 -1.92 -2.09
CA THR A 67 -2.53 -1.05 -2.50
C THR A 67 -1.15 -1.63 -2.16
N VAL A 68 -0.96 -2.20 -0.96
CA VAL A 68 0.34 -2.75 -0.55
C VAL A 68 0.69 -3.99 -1.39
N SER A 69 -0.29 -4.85 -1.69
CA SER A 69 -0.06 -6.00 -2.57
C SER A 69 0.26 -5.57 -4.00
N THR A 70 -0.40 -4.53 -4.51
CA THR A 70 -0.09 -3.94 -5.83
C THR A 70 1.36 -3.44 -5.90
N VAL A 71 1.83 -2.71 -4.88
CA VAL A 71 3.24 -2.24 -4.84
C VAL A 71 4.21 -3.43 -4.76
N ALA A 72 3.86 -4.51 -4.06
CA ALA A 72 4.67 -5.73 -4.05
C ALA A 72 4.75 -6.41 -5.43
N LEU A 73 3.64 -6.44 -6.18
CA LEU A 73 3.60 -6.96 -7.56
C LEU A 73 4.43 -6.11 -8.53
N MET A 74 4.35 -4.79 -8.40
CA MET A 74 5.21 -3.87 -9.14
C MET A 74 6.69 -4.09 -8.82
N TYR A 75 7.00 -4.64 -7.64
CA TYR A 75 8.34 -5.01 -7.25
C TYR A 75 8.70 -6.46 -7.60
N THR A 76 8.32 -6.92 -8.78
CA THR A 76 8.74 -8.22 -9.34
C THR A 76 9.45 -7.99 -10.67
N GLU A 77 10.00 -9.05 -11.28
CA GLU A 77 10.60 -8.95 -12.63
C GLU A 77 9.59 -8.47 -13.68
N ARG A 78 8.31 -8.81 -13.51
CA ARG A 78 7.24 -8.39 -14.43
C ARG A 78 6.98 -6.89 -14.33
N GLY A 79 7.14 -6.29 -13.15
CA GLY A 79 7.08 -4.84 -12.96
C GLY A 79 5.72 -4.20 -13.28
N VAL A 80 4.62 -4.96 -13.22
CA VAL A 80 3.28 -4.45 -13.55
C VAL A 80 2.36 -4.49 -12.33
N PRO A 81 1.49 -3.47 -12.15
CA PRO A 81 0.53 -3.45 -11.03
C PRO A 81 -0.59 -4.49 -11.21
N GLY A 82 -1.00 -4.73 -12.46
CA GLY A 82 -2.19 -5.53 -12.75
C GLY A 82 -3.48 -4.76 -12.45
N VAL A 83 -4.59 -5.50 -12.39
CA VAL A 83 -5.91 -5.00 -11.97
C VAL A 83 -6.54 -6.04 -11.06
N SER A 84 -7.11 -5.60 -9.94
CA SER A 84 -7.71 -6.48 -8.94
C SER A 84 -8.89 -7.25 -9.55
N VAL A 85 -8.90 -8.57 -9.35
CA VAL A 85 -9.96 -9.47 -9.83
C VAL A 85 -10.81 -9.95 -8.65
N ASP A 86 -10.14 -10.40 -7.59
CA ASP A 86 -10.76 -10.84 -6.34
C ASP A 86 -9.92 -10.36 -5.15
N MET A 87 -10.60 -10.01 -4.06
CA MET A 87 -9.97 -9.71 -2.78
C MET A 87 -10.90 -10.18 -1.65
N ASN A 88 -10.36 -10.94 -0.70
CA ASN A 88 -11.10 -11.38 0.48
C ASN A 88 -10.45 -10.80 1.74
N ILE A 89 -11.28 -10.30 2.65
CA ILE A 89 -10.89 -9.74 3.94
C ILE A 89 -11.84 -10.36 4.97
N THR A 90 -11.29 -10.91 6.05
CA THR A 90 -12.04 -11.63 7.09
C THR A 90 -11.70 -11.10 8.47
#